data_AF-A0A4Q3J7U5-F1
#
_entry.id   AF-A0A4Q3J7U5-F1
#
_cell.length_a   1.000
_cell.length_b   1.000
_cell.length_c   1.000
_cell.angle_alpha   90.00
_cell.angle_beta   90.00
_cell.angle_gamma   90.00
#
_symmetry.space_group_name_H-M   'P 1'
#
loop_
_entity.id
_entity.type
_entity.pdbx_description
1 polymer ?
#
loop_
_entity_poly.entity_id
_entity_poly.type
_entity_poly.pdbx_seq_one_letter_code
_entity_poly.pdbx_strand_id
1 'polypeptide(L)' 'GGPGADGHAPDRRAAGATLLGLRVADLDETLARLTHAGARVLTPLQLTPHGPRAVVEDPDGRAVELTSLA' A
#
# COMPACT_ATOMS: atom_id res chain seq x y z
N GLY A 1 13.03 -1.67 24.97
CA GLY A 1 11.93 -1.56 24.02
C GLY A 1 12.18 -0.36 23.16
N GLY A 2 12.40 -0.54 21.86
CA GLY A 2 12.53 0.57 20.92
C GLY A 2 11.15 1.09 20.51
N PRO A 3 11.05 2.35 20.04
CA PRO A 3 9.81 2.86 19.44
C PRO A 3 9.43 1.96 18.26
N GLY A 4 8.19 1.44 18.28
CA GLY A 4 7.63 0.61 17.20
C GLY A 4 7.27 -0.83 17.58
N ALA A 5 7.54 -1.29 18.81
CA ALA A 5 7.25 -2.67 19.20
C ALA A 5 5.74 -3.01 19.26
N ASP A 6 4.88 -2.01 19.48
CA ASP A 6 3.44 -2.21 19.73
C ASP A 6 2.55 -1.54 18.65
N GLY A 7 3.12 -1.18 17.50
CA GLY A 7 2.55 -0.26 16.49
C GLY A 7 1.33 -0.74 15.70
N HIS A 8 0.55 -1.71 16.19
CA HIS A 8 -0.68 -2.05 15.48
C HIS A 8 -1.70 -0.92 15.67
N ALA A 9 -2.16 -0.35 14.56
CA ALA A 9 -3.26 0.60 14.58
C ALA A 9 -4.48 -0.04 15.27
N PRO A 10 -5.29 0.73 16.02
CA PRO A 10 -6.58 0.23 16.46
C PRO A 10 -7.42 -0.19 15.25
N ASP A 11 -8.25 -1.21 15.43
CA ASP A 11 -9.16 -1.71 14.41
C ASP A 11 -9.90 -0.58 13.71
N ARG A 12 -9.89 -0.61 12.37
CA ARG A 12 -10.50 0.41 11.54
C ARG A 12 -11.99 0.52 11.88
N ARG A 13 -12.38 1.62 12.52
CA ARG A 13 -13.78 2.01 12.67
C ARG A 13 -14.33 2.24 11.26
N ALA A 14 -15.44 1.56 10.92
CA ALA A 14 -16.12 1.69 9.64
C ALA A 14 -16.82 3.06 9.50
N ALA A 15 -16.05 4.14 9.48
CA ALA A 15 -16.42 5.39 8.84
C ALA A 15 -15.88 5.31 7.41
N GLY A 16 -16.70 5.66 6.41
CA GLY A 16 -16.46 5.46 4.97
C GLY A 16 -14.99 5.34 4.56
N ALA A 17 -14.63 4.22 3.91
CA ALA A 17 -13.25 3.79 3.72
C ALA A 17 -12.45 4.79 2.87
N THR A 18 -11.83 5.77 3.52
CA THR A 18 -10.78 6.60 2.90
C THR A 18 -9.56 5.72 2.71
N LEU A 19 -9.14 5.50 1.46
CA LEU A 19 -7.92 4.78 1.11
C LEU A 19 -6.83 5.82 0.81
N LEU A 20 -5.68 5.72 1.47
CA LEU A 20 -4.53 6.56 1.16
C LEU A 20 -3.92 6.10 -0.18
N GLY A 21 -3.74 7.03 -1.12
CA GLY A 21 -3.09 6.78 -2.40
C GLY A 21 -1.76 7.54 -2.52
N LEU A 22 -0.72 6.85 -2.98
CA LEU A 22 0.59 7.40 -3.29
C LEU A 22 0.89 7.22 -4.78
N ARG A 23 1.52 8.22 -5.39
CA ARG A 23 1.96 8.15 -6.79
C ARG A 23 3.46 7.97 -6.84
N VAL A 24 3.92 7.02 -7.64
CA VAL A 24 5.34 6.60 -7.74
C VAL A 24 5.82 6.67 -9.19
N ALA A 25 7.13 6.82 -9.39
CA ALA A 25 7.69 6.96 -10.73
C ALA A 25 7.58 5.68 -11.56
N ASP A 26 7.85 4.53 -10.94
CA ASP A 26 7.73 3.21 -11.55
C ASP A 26 7.01 2.28 -10.58
N LEU A 27 5.82 1.83 -10.98
CA LEU A 27 4.97 1.00 -10.14
C LEU A 27 5.48 -0.45 -10.04
N ASP A 28 6.00 -1.00 -11.12
CA ASP A 28 6.58 -2.35 -11.15
C ASP A 28 7.83 -2.42 -10.28
N GLU A 29 8.75 -1.46 -10.42
CA GLU A 29 9.95 -1.37 -9.61
C GLU A 29 9.59 -1.20 -8.12
N THR A 30 8.65 -0.31 -7.81
CA THR A 30 8.20 -0.08 -6.44
C THR A 30 7.59 -1.35 -5.83
N LEU A 31 6.74 -2.06 -6.58
CA LEU A 31 6.10 -3.28 -6.11
C LEU A 31 7.11 -4.40 -5.88
N ALA A 32 8.11 -4.53 -6.76
CA ALA A 32 9.21 -5.48 -6.59
C ALA A 32 10.01 -5.19 -5.30
N ARG A 33 10.35 -3.92 -5.05
CA ARG A 33 11.06 -3.50 -3.84
C ARG A 33 10.26 -3.75 -2.56
N LEU A 34 8.96 -3.43 -2.58
CA LEU A 34 8.07 -3.68 -1.45
C LEU A 34 7.91 -5.17 -1.16
N THR A 35 7.74 -5.98 -2.21
CA THR A 35 7.64 -7.44 -2.08
C THR A 35 8.94 -8.03 -1.51
N HIS A 36 10.10 -7.57 -1.99
CA HIS A 36 11.40 -7.96 -1.45
C HIS A 36 11.57 -7.56 0.02
N ALA A 37 11.02 -6.42 0.43
CA ALA A 37 11.00 -5.96 1.81
C ALA A 37 9.96 -6.68 2.70
N GLY A 38 9.20 -7.63 2.15
CA GLY A 38 8.19 -8.40 2.88
C GLY A 38 6.83 -7.72 3.01
N ALA A 39 6.58 -6.63 2.29
CA ALA A 39 5.26 -6.01 2.27
C ALA A 39 4.24 -6.95 1.64
N ARG A 40 3.04 -7.00 2.23
CA ARG A 40 1.94 -7.80 1.70
C ARG A 40 1.23 -7.08 0.57
N VAL A 41 1.15 -7.73 -0.58
CA VAL A 41 0.36 -7.24 -1.72
C VAL A 41 -1.09 -7.68 -1.56
N LEU A 42 -1.99 -6.71 -1.40
CA LEU A 42 -3.44 -6.94 -1.25
C LEU A 42 -4.14 -6.98 -2.60
N THR A 43 -3.69 -6.17 -3.54
CA THR A 43 -4.11 -6.18 -4.94
C THR A 43 -2.86 -6.10 -5.79
N PRO A 44 -2.59 -7.12 -6.63
CA PRO A 44 -1.42 -7.09 -7.53
C PRO A 44 -1.57 -5.96 -8.55
N LEU A 45 -0.50 -5.72 -9.31
CA LEU A 45 -0.53 -4.76 -10.40
C LEU A 45 -1.71 -5.04 -11.35
N GLN A 46 -2.55 -4.04 -11.55
CA GLN A 46 -3.69 -4.06 -12.46
C GLN A 46 -3.61 -2.86 -13.41
N LEU A 47 -3.82 -3.12 -14.69
CA LEU A 47 -4.03 -2.09 -15.69
C LEU A 47 -5.51 -1.70 -15.67
N THR A 48 -5.81 -0.46 -15.27
CA THR A 48 -7.18 0.06 -15.21
C THR A 48 -7.37 1.16 -16.27
N PRO A 49 -8.62 1.56 -16.59
CA PRO A 49 -8.87 2.72 -17.45
C PRO A 49 -8.25 4.03 -16.95
N HIS A 50 -7.90 4.10 -15.66
CA HIS A 50 -7.29 5.26 -15.02
C HIS A 50 -5.76 5.13 -14.86
N GLY A 51 -5.18 4.06 -15.42
CA GLY A 51 -3.75 3.75 -15.36
C GLY A 51 -3.41 2.54 -14.47
N PRO A 52 -2.11 2.18 -14.40
CA PRO A 52 -1.62 1.10 -13.55
C PRO A 52 -1.85 1.38 -12.06
N ARG A 53 -2.31 0.36 -11.33
CA ARG A 53 -2.65 0.43 -9.91
C ARG A 53 -2.24 -0.84 -9.17
N ALA A 54 -1.79 -0.71 -7.93
CA ALA A 54 -1.65 -1.82 -6.99
C ALA A 54 -2.10 -1.39 -5.58
N VAL A 55 -2.37 -2.35 -4.69
CA VAL A 55 -2.66 -2.06 -3.27
C VAL A 55 -1.79 -2.95 -2.40
N VAL A 56 -1.11 -2.34 -1.43
CA VAL A 56 -0.22 -3.00 -0.47
C VAL A 56 -0.67 -2.72 0.97
N GLU A 57 -0.20 -3.52 1.91
CA GLU A 57 -0.38 -3.31 3.35
C GLU A 57 0.87 -2.61 3.94
N ASP A 58 0.66 -1.53 4.70
CA ASP A 58 1.73 -0.92 5.50
C ASP A 58 2.03 -1.75 6.77
N PRO A 59 3.12 -1.46 7.51
CA PRO A 59 3.47 -2.22 8.71
C PRO A 59 2.41 -2.23 9.82
N ASP A 60 1.49 -1.27 9.80
CA ASP A 60 0.43 -1.13 10.80
C ASP A 60 -0.87 -1.81 10.34
N GLY A 61 -0.88 -2.49 9.19
CA GLY A 61 -2.03 -3.22 8.65
C GLY A 61 -2.95 -2.39 7.75
N ARG A 62 -2.55 -1.18 7.36
CA ARG A 62 -3.40 -0.30 6.53
C ARG A 62 -3.18 -0.55 5.05
N ALA A 63 -4.28 -0.59 4.30
CA ALA A 63 -4.22 -0.61 2.85
C ALA A 63 -3.73 0.74 2.30
N VAL A 64 -2.77 0.69 1.38
CA VAL A 64 -2.22 1.85 0.65
C VAL A 64 -2.29 1.55 -0.83
N GLU A 65 -2.90 2.46 -1.59
CA GLU A 65 -2.94 2.41 -3.05
C GLU A 65 -1.66 3.01 -3.64
N LEU A 66 -1.10 2.34 -4.65
CA LEU A 66 0.01 2.82 -5.45
C LEU A 66 -0.44 3.01 -6.90
N THR A 67 -0.07 4.14 -7.49
CA THR A 67 -0.33 4.48 -8.90
C THR A 67 0.93 5.02 -9.56
N SER A 68 1.04 4.92 -10.88
CA SER A 68 2.17 5.47 -11.63
C SER A 68 2.06 6.99 -11.85
N LEU A 69 3.19 7.70 -11.90
CA LEU A 69 3.28 8.99 -12.58
C LEU A 69 2.88 8.78 -14.06
N ALA A 70 2.09 9.71 -14.59
CA ALA A 70 1.68 9.70 -16.00
C ALA A 70 2.85 10.11 -16.91
#